data_AF-A0A1D3L0M9-F1
#
_entry.id   AF-A0A1D3L0M9-F1
#
_cell.length_a   1.000
_cell.length_b   1.000
_cell.length_c   1.000
_cell.angle_alpha   90.00
_cell.angle_beta   90.00
_cell.angle_gamma   90.00
#
_symmetry.space_group_name_H-M   'P 1'
#
loop_
_entity.id
_entity.type
_entity.pdbx_description
1 polymer ?
#
loop_
_entity_poly.entity_id
_entity_poly.type
_entity_poly.pdbx_seq_one_letter_code
_entity_poly.pdbx_strand_id
1 'polypeptide(L)'
;MQKQITLITLALIAVLFSVSAVSAADIYVNTTGNDTTGNGTSENPFLTIGKGVNTAVAGDTVNIANGTYSGTGNNQITINQAITIQGQSQTGTIINGEGNQIFYNNANGVTIQNITFFDATNWFGGAIYNNYNANITINSCTFKNNSGDYGGAIGNDGDMAINHCTFTNNTAEYGGAVYHCDGRMTITDCTFTGNSAQEGGAVWTDSGLLATTVINNSIFDQNNATNDGGAICSYWSIAITGCNFNKNTAGNNGGALCSAYDILTVKYSRFVGNNATSLGKDIYSHYGGLQNATLNWWGSNSGPASDRIYIEGTTMQSTMYNPWLVMNINPADPSTIYTGQTSKITVNVYTDSNGVDHSADAAQFFSGPEVTFKTDLGNVGSKSVTVPWSLGLAFAILRGDEGPGMATVTGTDGNQTLSAGVTILQAPTVEAAASTTTAEGTIGMQKTGMPIVGLVLAILAVLGGALAPRRK
;
A
#
# COMPACT_ATOMS: atom_id res chain seq x y z
N MET A 1 2.28 -41.65 72.54
CA MET A 1 1.80 -41.43 71.15
C MET A 1 0.69 -40.39 71.22
N GLN A 2 1.02 -39.10 71.07
CA GLN A 2 0.83 -38.35 69.81
C GLN A 2 -0.63 -38.29 69.34
N LYS A 3 -1.32 -37.18 69.61
CA LYS A 3 -1.56 -36.11 68.62
C LYS A 3 -2.36 -34.97 69.25
N GLN A 4 -1.71 -33.81 69.38
CA GLN A 4 -2.36 -32.50 69.49
C GLN A 4 -3.03 -32.18 68.15
N ILE A 5 -4.25 -31.64 68.20
CA ILE A 5 -4.83 -30.88 67.07
C ILE A 5 -5.21 -29.52 67.63
N THR A 6 -4.34 -28.54 67.35
CA THR A 6 -4.56 -27.12 67.61
C THR A 6 -5.38 -26.57 66.45
N LEU A 7 -6.61 -26.11 66.69
CA LEU A 7 -7.36 -25.29 65.74
C LEU A 7 -6.74 -23.88 65.72
N ILE A 8 -6.14 -23.50 64.60
CA ILE A 8 -5.78 -22.11 64.30
C ILE A 8 -6.86 -21.57 63.35
N THR A 9 -7.67 -20.65 63.86
CA THR A 9 -8.55 -19.79 63.05
C THR A 9 -7.69 -18.80 62.28
N LEU A 10 -7.63 -18.95 60.95
CA LEU A 10 -7.02 -17.99 60.05
C LEU A 10 -8.09 -16.95 59.65
N ALA A 11 -8.01 -15.75 60.21
CA ALA A 11 -8.80 -14.61 59.75
C ALA A 11 -8.16 -14.08 58.45
N LEU A 12 -8.75 -14.43 57.30
CA LEU A 12 -8.36 -13.90 56.01
C LEU A 12 -8.96 -12.50 55.85
N ILE A 13 -8.16 -11.45 56.05
CA ILE A 13 -8.51 -10.10 55.62
C ILE A 13 -8.33 -10.07 54.11
N ALA A 14 -9.43 -10.27 53.36
CA ALA A 14 -9.48 -10.00 51.94
C ALA A 14 -9.45 -8.48 51.74
N VAL A 15 -8.27 -7.90 51.51
CA VAL A 15 -8.16 -6.57 50.91
C VAL A 15 -8.63 -6.72 49.47
N LEU A 16 -9.92 -6.44 49.25
CA LEU A 16 -10.49 -6.24 47.92
C LEU A 16 -9.81 -5.00 47.32
N PHE A 17 -8.71 -5.20 46.59
CA PHE A 17 -8.34 -4.25 45.55
C PHE A 17 -9.41 -4.38 44.47
N SER A 18 -10.40 -3.48 44.52
CA SER A 18 -11.23 -3.21 43.35
C SER A 18 -10.29 -2.65 42.29
N VAL A 19 -9.74 -3.53 41.45
CA VAL A 19 -9.21 -3.12 40.16
C VAL A 19 -10.45 -2.74 39.36
N SER A 20 -10.91 -1.50 39.53
CA SER A 20 -11.83 -0.90 38.58
C SER A 20 -11.11 -0.98 37.25
N ALA A 21 -11.57 -1.88 36.37
CA ALA A 21 -11.20 -1.83 34.97
C ALA A 21 -11.53 -0.42 34.50
N VAL A 22 -10.50 0.42 34.38
CA VAL A 22 -10.65 1.74 33.79
C VAL A 22 -11.06 1.46 32.35
N SER A 23 -12.31 1.75 32.04
CA SER A 23 -12.78 1.76 30.66
C SER A 23 -11.87 2.72 29.90
N ALA A 24 -11.36 2.28 28.75
CA ALA A 24 -10.72 3.16 27.78
C ALA A 24 -11.59 4.42 27.60
N ALA A 25 -10.97 5.59 27.75
CA ALA A 25 -11.62 6.88 27.61
C ALA A 25 -11.27 7.53 26.26
N ASP A 26 -12.21 8.31 25.74
CA ASP A 26 -11.99 9.20 24.61
C ASP A 26 -11.56 10.58 25.10
N ILE A 27 -10.39 11.04 24.64
CA ILE A 27 -9.83 12.36 24.90
C ILE A 27 -9.84 13.17 23.61
N TYR A 28 -10.46 14.34 23.61
CA TYR A 28 -10.63 15.16 22.41
C TYR A 28 -9.66 16.35 22.37
N VAL A 29 -9.05 16.54 21.21
CA VAL A 29 -8.14 17.64 20.89
C VAL A 29 -8.68 18.40 19.67
N ASN A 30 -8.77 19.73 19.75
CA ASN A 30 -9.31 20.59 18.69
C ASN A 30 -8.52 21.90 18.62
N THR A 31 -8.31 22.45 17.41
CA THR A 31 -7.65 23.74 17.20
C THR A 31 -8.37 24.92 17.86
N THR A 32 -9.65 24.77 18.22
CA THR A 32 -10.42 25.76 19.00
C THR A 32 -10.55 25.40 20.49
N GLY A 33 -9.84 24.38 20.96
CA GLY A 33 -9.86 23.91 22.34
C GLY A 33 -9.10 24.83 23.31
N ASN A 34 -8.91 24.37 24.54
CA ASN A 34 -8.18 25.13 25.57
C ASN A 34 -7.42 24.21 26.52
N ASP A 35 -6.12 24.39 26.70
CA ASP A 35 -5.31 23.52 27.58
C ASP A 35 -5.42 23.86 29.08
N THR A 36 -5.93 25.04 29.41
CA THR A 36 -6.13 25.52 30.78
C THR A 36 -7.50 25.12 31.32
N THR A 37 -8.54 25.29 30.51
CA THR A 37 -9.94 25.05 30.92
C THR A 37 -10.55 23.81 30.27
N GLY A 38 -9.96 23.28 29.21
CA GLY A 38 -10.39 22.04 28.57
C GLY A 38 -10.26 20.86 29.52
N ASN A 39 -11.18 19.91 29.41
CA ASN A 39 -11.17 18.68 30.20
C ASN A 39 -11.06 17.42 29.33
N GLY A 40 -10.80 17.59 28.03
CA GLY A 40 -10.63 16.49 27.09
C GLY A 40 -11.95 15.83 26.65
N THR A 41 -13.11 16.39 26.99
CA THR A 41 -14.41 15.95 26.44
C THR A 41 -14.67 16.57 25.07
N SER A 42 -15.62 16.04 24.31
CA SER A 42 -16.00 16.59 23.00
C SER A 42 -16.52 18.03 23.08
N GLU A 43 -17.18 18.39 24.18
CA GLU A 43 -17.76 19.70 24.43
C GLU A 43 -16.70 20.72 24.89
N ASN A 44 -15.62 20.25 25.50
CA ASN A 44 -14.55 21.09 26.04
C ASN A 44 -13.16 20.45 25.81
N PRO A 45 -12.73 20.37 24.54
CA PRO A 45 -11.52 19.66 24.14
C PRO A 45 -10.25 20.41 24.56
N PHE A 46 -9.14 19.67 24.63
CA PHE A 46 -7.81 20.27 24.73
C PHE A 46 -7.44 20.98 23.43
N LEU A 47 -6.56 21.99 23.54
CA LEU A 47 -6.03 22.72 22.39
C LEU A 47 -4.90 21.93 21.71
N THR A 48 -3.99 21.38 22.51
CA THR A 48 -2.77 20.72 22.00
C THR A 48 -2.82 19.21 22.08
N ILE A 49 -2.15 18.57 21.13
CA ILE A 49 -2.03 17.11 21.06
C ILE A 49 -1.24 16.59 22.27
N GLY A 50 -0.16 17.28 22.63
CA GLY A 50 0.66 16.94 23.79
C GLY A 50 -0.13 16.95 25.09
N LYS A 51 -1.07 17.89 25.26
CA LYS A 51 -1.96 17.89 26.44
C LYS A 51 -2.87 16.65 26.47
N GLY A 52 -3.44 16.27 25.32
CA GLY A 52 -4.24 15.05 25.19
C GLY A 52 -3.43 13.80 25.51
N VAL A 53 -2.25 13.64 24.89
CA VAL A 53 -1.35 12.51 25.10
C VAL A 53 -0.88 12.41 26.55
N ASN A 54 -0.51 13.52 27.18
CA ASN A 54 -0.06 13.53 28.58
C ASN A 54 -1.17 13.25 29.59
N THR A 55 -2.44 13.42 29.19
CA THR A 55 -3.61 13.14 30.04
C THR A 55 -4.03 11.67 29.92
N ALA A 56 -3.80 11.06 28.76
CA ALA A 56 -4.20 9.70 28.46
C ALA A 56 -3.49 8.66 29.36
N VAL A 57 -4.22 7.63 29.74
CA VAL A 57 -3.68 6.41 30.37
C VAL A 57 -3.77 5.23 29.40
N ALA A 58 -3.10 4.13 29.73
CA ALA A 58 -3.10 2.94 28.88
C ALA A 58 -4.54 2.47 28.56
N GLY A 59 -4.81 2.27 27.28
CA GLY A 59 -6.12 1.91 26.72
C GLY A 59 -6.88 3.09 26.11
N ASP A 60 -6.56 4.33 26.44
CA ASP A 60 -7.29 5.50 25.98
C ASP A 60 -7.09 5.81 24.49
N THR A 61 -8.01 6.60 23.93
CA THR A 61 -7.94 7.14 22.57
C THR A 61 -7.91 8.66 22.58
N VAL A 62 -6.86 9.25 21.99
CA VAL A 62 -6.75 10.69 21.73
C VAL A 62 -7.30 10.98 20.33
N ASN A 63 -8.49 11.56 20.30
CA ASN A 63 -9.24 11.97 19.12
C ASN A 63 -8.87 13.40 18.70
N ILE A 64 -8.23 13.56 17.56
CA ILE A 64 -7.76 14.84 17.04
C ILE A 64 -8.69 15.29 15.90
N ALA A 65 -9.35 16.44 16.08
CA ALA A 65 -10.22 17.01 15.06
C ALA A 65 -9.45 17.37 13.77
N ASN A 66 -10.18 17.63 12.69
CA ASN A 66 -9.57 18.22 11.50
C ASN A 66 -9.01 19.61 11.83
N GLY A 67 -7.84 19.91 11.29
CA GLY A 67 -7.09 21.14 11.52
C GLY A 67 -5.60 20.94 11.31
N THR A 68 -4.88 22.05 11.29
CA THR A 68 -3.41 22.04 11.31
C THR A 68 -2.94 22.36 12.72
N TYR A 69 -2.17 21.44 13.29
CA TYR A 69 -1.59 21.54 14.63
C TYR A 69 -0.11 21.83 14.49
N SER A 70 0.32 22.98 15.00
CA SER A 70 1.71 23.42 14.98
C SER A 70 2.06 24.18 16.27
N GLY A 71 3.32 24.56 16.45
CA GLY A 71 3.82 25.23 17.65
C GLY A 71 3.92 24.33 18.89
N THR A 72 4.31 24.96 19.99
CA THR A 72 4.58 24.30 21.27
C THR A 72 3.42 23.42 21.73
N GLY A 73 3.73 22.16 22.06
CA GLY A 73 2.75 21.18 22.53
C GLY A 73 2.10 20.35 21.42
N ASN A 74 2.37 20.66 20.14
CA ASN A 74 1.92 19.85 18.99
C ASN A 74 3.06 19.09 18.30
N ASN A 75 4.31 19.34 18.71
CA ASN A 75 5.50 18.60 18.34
C ASN A 75 6.32 18.27 19.60
N GLN A 76 7.36 17.45 19.43
CA GLN A 76 8.24 16.94 20.49
C GLN A 76 7.46 16.21 21.60
N ILE A 77 6.43 15.45 21.21
CA ILE A 77 5.53 14.77 22.13
C ILE A 77 6.09 13.38 22.43
N THR A 78 6.31 13.09 23.72
CA THR A 78 6.70 11.75 24.17
C THR A 78 5.48 10.92 24.51
N ILE A 79 5.40 9.70 23.95
CA ILE A 79 4.33 8.74 24.20
C ILE A 79 4.86 7.68 25.16
N ASN A 80 4.34 7.64 26.39
CA ASN A 80 4.77 6.70 27.44
C ASN A 80 3.66 5.70 27.85
N GLN A 81 2.51 5.74 27.19
CA GLN A 81 1.35 4.90 27.49
C GLN A 81 0.89 4.15 26.24
N ALA A 82 0.32 2.96 26.44
CA ALA A 82 -0.29 2.16 25.38
C ALA A 82 -1.62 2.79 24.95
N ILE A 83 -1.59 3.76 24.02
CA ILE A 83 -2.74 4.57 23.62
C ILE A 83 -2.97 4.54 22.12
N THR A 84 -4.19 4.91 21.71
CA THR A 84 -4.49 5.23 20.30
C THR A 84 -4.47 6.73 20.10
N ILE A 85 -3.76 7.21 19.06
CA ILE A 85 -3.79 8.60 18.61
C ILE A 85 -4.42 8.61 17.23
N GLN A 86 -5.62 9.17 17.11
CA GLN A 86 -6.38 9.14 15.86
C GLN A 86 -6.77 10.53 15.38
N GLY A 87 -6.45 10.82 14.12
CA GLY A 87 -7.04 11.96 13.43
C GLY A 87 -8.46 11.67 12.97
N GLN A 88 -9.26 12.72 12.86
CA GLN A 88 -10.61 12.67 12.31
C GLN A 88 -10.60 12.26 10.84
N SER A 89 -9.56 12.65 10.08
CA SER A 89 -9.35 12.18 8.72
C SER A 89 -7.88 12.27 8.29
N GLN A 90 -7.43 11.31 7.49
CA GLN A 90 -6.05 11.23 6.98
C GLN A 90 -5.57 12.56 6.35
N THR A 91 -6.41 13.23 5.58
CA THR A 91 -6.05 14.46 4.86
C THR A 91 -6.44 15.74 5.59
N GLY A 92 -7.34 15.67 6.59
CA GLY A 92 -7.85 16.83 7.31
C GLY A 92 -7.21 17.06 8.68
N THR A 93 -6.62 16.04 9.30
CA THR A 93 -5.84 16.19 10.54
C THR A 93 -4.36 16.23 10.20
N ILE A 94 -3.77 17.42 10.30
CA ILE A 94 -2.38 17.69 9.90
C ILE A 94 -1.58 18.09 11.13
N ILE A 95 -0.47 17.39 11.40
CA ILE A 95 0.51 17.79 12.40
C ILE A 95 1.74 18.31 11.67
N ASN A 96 2.01 19.61 11.84
CA ASN A 96 3.16 20.27 11.27
C ASN A 96 4.30 20.28 12.30
N GLY A 97 5.40 19.62 11.98
CA GLY A 97 6.59 19.54 12.83
C GLY A 97 7.33 20.87 12.97
N GLU A 98 7.20 21.78 12.00
CA GLU A 98 7.93 23.05 11.93
C GLU A 98 9.44 22.85 12.12
N GLY A 99 9.99 21.82 11.46
CA GLY A 99 11.40 21.42 11.56
C GLY A 99 11.76 20.68 12.86
N ASN A 100 10.78 20.22 13.64
CA ASN A 100 11.00 19.41 14.85
C ASN A 100 10.39 18.02 14.71
N GLN A 101 10.90 17.07 15.50
CA GLN A 101 10.27 15.77 15.69
C GLN A 101 8.86 15.93 16.22
N ILE A 102 7.91 15.11 15.75
CA ILE A 102 6.53 15.16 16.23
C ILE A 102 6.32 14.19 17.39
N PHE A 103 6.62 12.90 17.19
CA PHE A 103 6.42 11.86 18.20
C PHE A 103 7.70 11.10 18.54
N TYR A 104 7.90 10.86 19.83
CA TYR A 104 8.87 9.94 20.38
C TYR A 104 8.13 8.84 21.14
N ASN A 105 8.13 7.61 20.62
CA ASN A 105 7.44 6.49 21.25
C ASN A 105 8.36 5.70 22.20
N ASN A 106 7.96 5.61 23.47
CA ASN A 106 8.57 4.80 24.52
C ASN A 106 7.67 3.67 25.03
N ALA A 107 6.49 3.52 24.44
CA ALA A 107 5.47 2.60 24.93
C ALA A 107 5.22 1.43 23.97
N ASN A 108 4.76 0.34 24.55
CA ASN A 108 4.23 -0.80 23.81
C ASN A 108 2.72 -0.65 23.69
N GLY A 109 2.16 -1.00 22.53
CA GLY A 109 0.74 -0.99 22.24
C GLY A 109 0.23 0.35 21.70
N VAL A 110 1.10 1.16 21.11
CA VAL A 110 0.71 2.45 20.53
C VAL A 110 0.12 2.24 19.14
N THR A 111 -1.03 2.84 18.88
CA THR A 111 -1.62 2.93 17.54
C THR A 111 -1.71 4.39 17.12
N ILE A 112 -1.24 4.71 15.92
CA ILE A 112 -1.38 6.04 15.31
C ILE A 112 -2.13 5.89 14.00
N GLN A 113 -3.19 6.69 13.79
CA GLN A 113 -3.98 6.55 12.58
C GLN A 113 -4.61 7.83 12.06
N ASN A 114 -4.86 7.87 10.75
CA ASN A 114 -5.61 8.94 10.07
C ASN A 114 -5.00 10.35 10.26
N ILE A 115 -3.67 10.46 10.19
CA ILE A 115 -2.95 11.73 10.39
C ILE A 115 -2.01 11.99 9.23
N THR A 116 -1.91 13.25 8.81
CA THR A 116 -0.81 13.74 7.97
C THR A 116 0.30 14.35 8.83
N PHE A 117 1.51 13.81 8.71
CA PHE A 117 2.76 14.33 9.28
C PHE A 117 3.51 15.13 8.22
N PHE A 118 3.80 16.40 8.53
CA PHE A 118 4.36 17.33 7.58
C PHE A 118 5.51 18.14 8.18
N ASP A 119 6.56 18.37 7.40
CA ASP A 119 7.65 19.31 7.70
C ASP A 119 8.30 19.05 9.07
N ALA A 120 8.53 17.78 9.39
CA ALA A 120 9.18 17.35 10.61
C ALA A 120 10.63 16.94 10.36
N THR A 121 11.53 17.33 11.27
CA THR A 121 12.96 17.05 11.17
C THR A 121 13.55 16.54 12.48
N ASN A 122 14.37 15.50 12.40
CA ASN A 122 15.16 14.98 13.52
C ASN A 122 16.32 14.11 13.00
N TRP A 123 17.34 13.87 13.85
CA TRP A 123 18.41 12.93 13.55
C TRP A 123 17.90 11.52 13.21
N PHE A 124 17.07 10.89 14.06
CA PHE A 124 16.70 9.47 13.89
C PHE A 124 15.47 9.23 13.02
N GLY A 125 14.47 10.10 13.16
CA GLY A 125 13.18 9.97 12.49
C GLY A 125 12.48 11.32 12.46
N GLY A 126 12.30 11.89 11.27
CA GLY A 126 11.78 13.25 11.10
C GLY A 126 10.48 13.49 11.83
N ALA A 127 9.45 12.69 11.55
CA ALA A 127 8.16 12.80 12.22
C ALA A 127 8.07 11.91 13.48
N ILE A 128 8.46 10.65 13.37
CA ILE A 128 8.29 9.65 14.44
C ILE A 128 9.61 8.94 14.70
N TYR A 129 9.96 8.79 15.97
CA TYR A 129 10.96 7.81 16.39
C TYR A 129 10.33 6.77 17.32
N ASN A 130 10.50 5.49 17.00
CA ASN A 130 10.08 4.35 17.82
C ASN A 130 11.30 3.72 18.50
N ASN A 131 11.34 3.80 19.84
CA ASN A 131 12.48 3.34 20.62
C ASN A 131 12.57 1.80 20.68
N TYR A 132 13.75 1.29 21.03
CA TYR A 132 14.15 -0.12 21.02
C TYR A 132 13.16 -1.11 21.66
N ASN A 133 12.60 -0.74 22.81
CA ASN A 133 11.68 -1.59 23.57
C ASN A 133 10.20 -1.20 23.38
N ALA A 134 9.90 -0.43 22.33
CA ALA A 134 8.58 0.08 22.04
C ALA A 134 8.00 -0.61 20.80
N ASN A 135 6.68 -0.73 20.75
CA ASN A 135 5.98 -1.22 19.57
C ASN A 135 4.87 -0.27 19.14
N ILE A 136 4.80 -0.06 17.82
CA ILE A 136 3.88 0.90 17.21
C ILE A 136 3.17 0.31 16.00
N THR A 137 1.88 0.60 15.87
CA THR A 137 1.10 0.35 14.65
C THR A 137 0.69 1.70 14.05
N ILE A 138 0.99 1.91 12.77
CA ILE A 138 0.68 3.13 12.04
C ILE A 138 -0.26 2.78 10.89
N ASN A 139 -1.47 3.37 10.88
CA ASN A 139 -2.52 3.03 9.93
C ASN A 139 -3.05 4.26 9.19
N SER A 140 -3.19 4.19 7.87
CA SER A 140 -3.87 5.25 7.10
C SER A 140 -3.32 6.66 7.37
N CYS A 141 -1.99 6.77 7.49
CA CYS A 141 -1.29 8.03 7.70
C CYS A 141 -0.61 8.50 6.42
N THR A 142 -0.30 9.79 6.36
CA THR A 142 0.49 10.40 5.28
C THR A 142 1.73 11.04 5.89
N PHE A 143 2.90 10.74 5.38
CA PHE A 143 4.16 11.36 5.75
C PHE A 143 4.70 12.13 4.54
N LYS A 144 4.72 13.45 4.63
CA LYS A 144 5.07 14.31 3.50
C LYS A 144 6.14 15.32 3.87
N ASN A 145 7.17 15.41 3.02
CA ASN A 145 8.22 16.42 3.14
C ASN A 145 8.88 16.43 4.54
N ASN A 146 9.09 15.26 5.13
CA ASN A 146 9.86 15.13 6.37
C ASN A 146 11.32 14.84 6.05
N SER A 147 12.22 15.21 6.97
CA SER A 147 13.65 15.01 6.80
C SER A 147 14.29 14.37 8.04
N GLY A 148 15.35 13.61 7.87
CA GLY A 148 16.18 13.17 8.99
C GLY A 148 17.57 12.72 8.56
N ASP A 149 18.43 12.35 9.50
CA ASP A 149 19.73 11.78 9.14
C ASP A 149 19.58 10.29 8.87
N TYR A 150 18.94 9.54 9.76
CA TYR A 150 18.58 8.15 9.49
C TYR A 150 17.27 8.07 8.72
N GLY A 151 16.10 8.09 9.36
CA GLY A 151 14.81 8.01 8.67
C GLY A 151 14.18 9.36 8.37
N GLY A 152 13.84 9.62 7.11
CA GLY A 152 13.28 10.92 6.71
C GLY A 152 11.94 11.22 7.36
N ALA A 153 11.08 10.21 7.49
CA ALA A 153 9.81 10.31 8.21
C ALA A 153 9.83 9.53 9.52
N ILE A 154 10.33 8.30 9.51
CA ILE A 154 10.27 7.38 10.65
C ILE A 154 11.64 6.75 10.89
N GLY A 155 12.13 6.82 12.13
CA GLY A 155 13.21 5.99 12.64
C GLY A 155 12.64 4.92 13.58
N ASN A 156 13.05 3.67 13.40
CA ASN A 156 12.51 2.54 14.16
C ASN A 156 13.59 1.59 14.68
N ASP A 157 13.70 1.50 15.99
CA ASP A 157 14.60 0.58 16.69
C ASP A 157 13.82 -0.56 17.38
N GLY A 158 12.48 -0.53 17.33
CA GLY A 158 11.60 -1.52 17.96
C GLY A 158 10.68 -2.23 16.97
N ASP A 159 9.58 -2.81 17.49
CA ASP A 159 8.60 -3.51 16.64
C ASP A 159 7.64 -2.52 15.97
N MET A 160 7.43 -2.66 14.66
CA MET A 160 6.61 -1.72 13.89
C MET A 160 5.75 -2.40 12.82
N ALA A 161 4.48 -1.98 12.75
CA ALA A 161 3.59 -2.29 11.63
C ALA A 161 3.12 -1.00 10.96
N ILE A 162 3.27 -0.89 9.65
CA ILE A 162 2.81 0.24 8.84
C ILE A 162 1.80 -0.27 7.81
N ASN A 163 0.57 0.22 7.85
CA ASN A 163 -0.51 -0.23 6.98
C ASN A 163 -1.22 0.93 6.29
N HIS A 164 -1.50 0.81 4.99
CA HIS A 164 -2.29 1.79 4.24
C HIS A 164 -1.74 3.22 4.30
N CYS A 165 -0.41 3.37 4.44
CA CYS A 165 0.22 4.67 4.60
C CYS A 165 0.84 5.17 3.30
N THR A 166 0.96 6.49 3.19
CA THR A 166 1.59 7.16 2.05
C THR A 166 2.80 7.95 2.52
N PHE A 167 3.95 7.73 1.88
CA PHE A 167 5.20 8.43 2.13
C PHE A 167 5.61 9.17 0.86
N THR A 168 5.64 10.51 0.91
CA THR A 168 5.91 11.34 -0.25
C THR A 168 7.01 12.36 0.02
N ASN A 169 8.03 12.36 -0.83
CA ASN A 169 9.12 13.34 -0.83
C ASN A 169 9.80 13.50 0.54
N ASN A 170 9.96 12.40 1.29
CA ASN A 170 10.76 12.41 2.51
C ASN A 170 12.23 12.21 2.13
N THR A 171 13.15 12.81 2.89
CA THR A 171 14.59 12.79 2.58
C THR A 171 15.42 12.38 3.79
N ALA A 172 16.44 11.56 3.58
CA ALA A 172 17.36 11.17 4.65
C ALA A 172 18.76 10.76 4.17
N GLU A 173 19.65 10.34 5.06
CA GLU A 173 20.87 9.59 4.69
C GLU A 173 20.55 8.11 4.43
N TYR A 174 19.72 7.48 5.28
CA TYR A 174 19.40 6.04 5.20
C TYR A 174 17.89 5.77 5.26
N GLY A 175 17.24 5.45 4.15
CA GLY A 175 15.80 5.25 4.16
C GLY A 175 15.09 6.59 4.08
N GLY A 176 14.87 7.06 2.86
CA GLY A 176 14.33 8.41 2.63
C GLY A 176 12.99 8.63 3.31
N ALA A 177 12.21 7.57 3.54
CA ALA A 177 11.03 7.57 4.37
C ALA A 177 11.24 6.85 5.71
N VAL A 178 11.70 5.60 5.68
CA VAL A 178 11.74 4.73 6.86
C VAL A 178 13.14 4.15 7.05
N TYR A 179 13.68 4.36 8.24
CA TYR A 179 14.87 3.69 8.74
C TYR A 179 14.49 2.68 9.81
N HIS A 180 15.00 1.46 9.73
CA HIS A 180 14.76 0.39 10.69
C HIS A 180 16.05 -0.35 11.04
N CYS A 181 16.43 -0.43 12.33
CA CYS A 181 17.69 -1.03 12.75
C CYS A 181 17.62 -2.14 13.83
N ASP A 182 16.45 -2.35 14.45
CA ASP A 182 16.17 -3.54 15.27
C ASP A 182 14.65 -3.70 15.42
N GLY A 183 14.22 -4.89 15.83
CA GLY A 183 12.84 -5.32 15.97
C GLY A 183 12.29 -5.95 14.70
N ARG A 184 10.98 -6.18 14.69
CA ARG A 184 10.24 -6.69 13.53
C ARG A 184 9.55 -5.53 12.83
N MET A 185 9.75 -5.42 11.52
CA MET A 185 9.00 -4.48 10.69
C MET A 185 8.10 -5.21 9.70
N THR A 186 6.83 -4.81 9.66
CA THR A 186 5.88 -5.18 8.60
C THR A 186 5.35 -3.92 7.91
N ILE A 187 5.41 -3.89 6.59
CA ILE A 187 4.84 -2.82 5.76
C ILE A 187 3.81 -3.46 4.82
N THR A 188 2.56 -3.00 4.85
CA THR A 188 1.49 -3.58 4.04
C THR A 188 0.63 -2.49 3.39
N ASP A 189 0.31 -2.67 2.11
CA ASP A 189 -0.58 -1.78 1.35
C ASP A 189 -0.16 -0.29 1.40
N CYS A 190 1.15 -0.02 1.41
CA CYS A 190 1.70 1.33 1.50
C CYS A 190 2.17 1.86 0.15
N THR A 191 2.25 3.18 0.02
CA THR A 191 2.78 3.86 -1.17
C THR A 191 3.96 4.75 -0.79
N PHE A 192 5.10 4.56 -1.45
CA PHE A 192 6.31 5.34 -1.31
C PHE A 192 6.62 6.02 -2.64
N THR A 193 6.52 7.36 -2.68
CA THR A 193 6.70 8.14 -3.91
C THR A 193 7.72 9.25 -3.73
N GLY A 194 8.74 9.29 -4.60
CA GLY A 194 9.67 10.41 -4.64
C GLY A 194 10.52 10.59 -3.39
N ASN A 195 10.67 9.56 -2.54
CA ASN A 195 11.54 9.64 -1.38
C ASN A 195 13.01 9.52 -1.82
N SER A 196 13.92 10.15 -1.08
CA SER A 196 15.34 10.17 -1.44
C SER A 196 16.26 9.90 -0.26
N ALA A 197 17.31 9.10 -0.48
CA ALA A 197 18.37 8.85 0.49
C ALA A 197 19.74 8.60 -0.15
N GLN A 198 20.78 8.36 0.65
CA GLN A 198 22.02 7.78 0.12
C GLN A 198 21.82 6.29 -0.15
N GLU A 199 21.23 5.55 0.78
CA GLU A 199 20.88 4.14 0.62
C GLU A 199 19.42 3.91 0.97
N GLY A 200 18.74 3.07 0.18
CA GLY A 200 17.32 2.80 0.37
C GLY A 200 16.48 4.06 0.16
N GLY A 201 16.26 4.45 -1.10
CA GLY A 201 15.62 5.72 -1.43
C GLY A 201 14.28 5.96 -0.70
N ALA A 202 13.55 4.88 -0.39
CA ALA A 202 12.40 4.92 0.52
C ALA A 202 12.67 4.23 1.87
N VAL A 203 13.17 3.00 1.85
CA VAL A 203 13.28 2.17 3.05
C VAL A 203 14.71 1.65 3.19
N TRP A 204 15.28 1.83 4.37
CA TRP A 204 16.52 1.17 4.75
C TRP A 204 16.25 0.29 5.97
N THR A 205 16.76 -0.95 5.95
CA THR A 205 16.55 -1.89 7.04
C THR A 205 17.77 -2.74 7.37
N ASP A 206 18.06 -2.83 8.65
CA ASP A 206 19.01 -3.73 9.29
C ASP A 206 18.28 -4.38 10.47
N SER A 207 17.50 -5.44 10.23
CA SER A 207 16.68 -6.06 11.29
C SER A 207 17.50 -6.96 12.24
N GLY A 208 18.82 -7.04 12.06
CA GLY A 208 19.65 -8.06 12.70
C GLY A 208 19.35 -9.50 12.27
N LEU A 209 20.16 -10.43 12.79
CA LEU A 209 20.15 -11.85 12.40
C LEU A 209 18.87 -12.62 12.78
N LEU A 210 18.10 -12.14 13.77
CA LEU A 210 17.00 -12.90 14.39
C LEU A 210 15.61 -12.44 13.95
N ALA A 211 15.52 -11.44 13.08
CA ALA A 211 14.26 -10.92 12.58
C ALA A 211 14.24 -10.88 11.05
N THR A 212 13.04 -10.90 10.50
CA THR A 212 12.80 -10.76 9.06
C THR A 212 11.87 -9.57 8.86
N THR A 213 12.30 -8.62 8.05
CA THR A 213 11.44 -7.54 7.57
C THR A 213 10.49 -8.08 6.51
N VAL A 214 9.20 -7.75 6.62
CA VAL A 214 8.17 -8.21 5.68
C VAL A 214 7.52 -7.01 5.00
N ILE A 215 7.47 -7.02 3.67
CA ILE A 215 6.84 -5.96 2.88
C ILE A 215 5.86 -6.59 1.88
N ASN A 216 4.60 -6.24 2.00
CA ASN A 216 3.52 -6.79 1.18
C ASN A 216 2.75 -5.70 0.46
N ASN A 217 2.32 -6.00 -0.77
CA ASN A 217 1.30 -5.25 -1.50
C ASN A 217 1.55 -3.73 -1.58
N SER A 218 2.83 -3.33 -1.58
CA SER A 218 3.23 -1.92 -1.49
C SER A 218 3.79 -1.41 -2.81
N ILE A 219 3.65 -0.11 -3.05
CA ILE A 219 4.09 0.57 -4.26
C ILE A 219 5.29 1.44 -3.94
N PHE A 220 6.38 1.25 -4.68
CA PHE A 220 7.58 2.08 -4.66
C PHE A 220 7.74 2.73 -6.02
N ASP A 221 7.41 4.02 -6.11
CA ASP A 221 7.41 4.78 -7.34
C ASP A 221 8.39 5.94 -7.29
N GLN A 222 9.34 6.00 -8.23
CA GLN A 222 10.24 7.14 -8.41
C GLN A 222 11.04 7.49 -7.15
N ASN A 223 11.38 6.52 -6.30
CA ASN A 223 12.29 6.73 -5.19
C ASN A 223 13.73 6.71 -5.69
N ASN A 224 14.61 7.45 -5.00
CA ASN A 224 15.98 7.67 -5.45
C ASN A 224 17.01 7.46 -4.34
N ALA A 225 18.01 6.62 -4.61
CA ALA A 225 19.20 6.48 -3.77
C ALA A 225 20.43 7.02 -4.51
N THR A 226 21.30 7.79 -3.85
CA THR A 226 22.56 8.20 -4.48
C THR A 226 23.59 7.07 -4.55
N ASN A 227 23.48 6.07 -3.68
CA ASN A 227 24.32 4.88 -3.65
C ASN A 227 23.51 3.68 -4.10
N ASP A 228 22.95 2.89 -3.18
CA ASP A 228 22.35 1.59 -3.49
C ASP A 228 20.88 1.52 -3.07
N GLY A 229 20.10 0.71 -3.80
CA GLY A 229 18.72 0.40 -3.44
C GLY A 229 17.80 1.60 -3.67
N GLY A 230 17.49 1.89 -4.93
CA GLY A 230 16.72 3.08 -5.28
C GLY A 230 15.36 3.18 -4.58
N ALA A 231 14.75 2.05 -4.23
CA ALA A 231 13.61 1.99 -3.30
C ALA A 231 14.00 1.46 -1.93
N ILE A 232 14.61 0.28 -1.87
CA ILE A 232 14.87 -0.42 -0.60
C ILE A 232 16.32 -0.87 -0.55
N CYS A 233 16.98 -0.65 0.59
CA CYS A 233 18.17 -1.39 0.95
C CYS A 233 17.96 -2.20 2.22
N SER A 234 18.43 -3.44 2.22
CA SER A 234 18.31 -4.34 3.35
C SER A 234 19.63 -5.04 3.65
N TYR A 235 20.05 -5.07 4.91
CA TYR A 235 21.27 -5.75 5.35
C TYR A 235 21.01 -7.11 6.00
N TRP A 236 19.76 -7.49 6.21
CA TRP A 236 19.42 -8.82 6.74
C TRP A 236 18.20 -9.39 6.02
N SER A 237 17.62 -10.44 6.59
CA SER A 237 16.50 -11.15 6.00
C SER A 237 15.32 -10.21 5.67
N ILE A 238 14.89 -10.21 4.41
CA ILE A 238 13.74 -9.46 3.92
C ILE A 238 12.87 -10.33 2.99
N ALA A 239 11.56 -10.31 3.24
CA ALA A 239 10.56 -10.97 2.43
C ALA A 239 9.62 -9.95 1.79
N ILE A 240 9.54 -9.97 0.46
CA ILE A 240 8.76 -9.01 -0.35
C ILE A 240 7.75 -9.79 -1.19
N THR A 241 6.46 -9.45 -1.07
CA THR A 241 5.40 -10.12 -1.85
C THR A 241 4.42 -9.11 -2.43
N GLY A 242 3.97 -9.31 -3.66
CA GLY A 242 2.89 -8.48 -4.23
C GLY A 242 3.25 -7.00 -4.42
N CYS A 243 4.53 -6.65 -4.41
CA CYS A 243 4.96 -5.25 -4.44
C CYS A 243 5.17 -4.74 -5.86
N ASN A 244 5.18 -3.41 -6.03
CA ASN A 244 5.45 -2.76 -7.29
C ASN A 244 6.66 -1.82 -7.19
N PHE A 245 7.67 -2.04 -8.02
CA PHE A 245 8.86 -1.21 -8.13
C PHE A 245 8.87 -0.53 -9.50
N ASN A 246 8.49 0.74 -9.51
CA ASN A 246 8.35 1.53 -10.72
C ASN A 246 9.34 2.71 -10.72
N LYS A 247 10.21 2.75 -11.73
CA LYS A 247 11.08 3.91 -12.00
C LYS A 247 11.93 4.36 -10.81
N ASN A 248 12.30 3.45 -9.92
CA ASN A 248 13.22 3.76 -8.83
C ASN A 248 14.65 3.84 -9.39
N THR A 249 15.48 4.70 -8.82
CA THR A 249 16.83 4.97 -9.32
C THR A 249 17.89 4.86 -8.24
N ALA A 250 19.01 4.22 -8.57
CA ALA A 250 20.19 4.14 -7.71
C ALA A 250 21.42 4.69 -8.44
N GLY A 251 22.22 5.50 -7.74
CA GLY A 251 23.45 6.07 -8.28
C GLY A 251 24.57 5.06 -8.44
N ASN A 252 24.53 3.92 -7.75
CA ASN A 252 25.44 2.78 -7.88
C ASN A 252 24.69 1.52 -8.31
N ASN A 253 24.13 0.73 -7.38
CA ASN A 253 23.55 -0.58 -7.65
C ASN A 253 22.11 -0.74 -7.16
N GLY A 254 21.38 -1.70 -7.72
CA GLY A 254 20.06 -2.08 -7.21
C GLY A 254 19.03 -0.98 -7.42
N GLY A 255 18.65 -0.71 -8.67
CA GLY A 255 17.78 0.43 -8.99
C GLY A 255 16.44 0.40 -8.25
N ALA A 256 15.94 -0.79 -7.90
CA ALA A 256 14.86 -0.95 -6.94
C ALA A 256 15.37 -1.43 -5.57
N LEU A 257 16.12 -2.54 -5.54
CA LEU A 257 16.45 -3.26 -4.33
C LEU A 257 17.96 -3.48 -4.20
N CYS A 258 18.54 -3.16 -3.04
CA CYS A 258 19.77 -3.80 -2.56
C CYS A 258 19.49 -4.72 -1.37
N SER A 259 20.20 -5.84 -1.34
CA SER A 259 20.24 -6.75 -0.20
C SER A 259 21.69 -7.11 0.12
N ALA A 260 22.00 -7.35 1.40
CA ALA A 260 23.30 -7.82 1.85
C ALA A 260 23.15 -8.86 2.98
N TYR A 261 24.20 -9.65 3.17
CA TYR A 261 24.47 -10.59 4.27
C TYR A 261 23.53 -11.79 4.46
N ASP A 262 22.22 -11.66 4.20
CA ASP A 262 21.23 -12.70 4.50
C ASP A 262 20.10 -12.76 3.45
N ILE A 263 19.03 -13.50 3.74
CA ILE A 263 18.01 -13.92 2.77
C ILE A 263 17.16 -12.77 2.23
N LEU A 264 17.25 -12.52 0.93
CA LEU A 264 16.24 -11.82 0.15
C LEU A 264 15.32 -12.84 -0.53
N THR A 265 14.03 -12.74 -0.22
CA THR A 265 12.94 -13.37 -0.97
C THR A 265 12.03 -12.30 -1.55
N VAL A 266 11.78 -12.33 -2.86
CA VAL A 266 10.83 -11.47 -3.54
C VAL A 266 9.99 -12.28 -4.52
N LYS A 267 8.67 -12.23 -4.40
CA LYS A 267 7.74 -12.99 -5.26
C LYS A 267 6.50 -12.18 -5.61
N TYR A 268 5.82 -12.59 -6.67
CA TYR A 268 4.55 -12.03 -7.13
C TYR A 268 4.56 -10.51 -7.27
N SER A 269 5.75 -9.94 -7.51
CA SER A 269 6.02 -8.50 -7.55
C SER A 269 6.33 -8.06 -8.97
N ARG A 270 6.19 -6.75 -9.24
CA ARG A 270 6.42 -6.15 -10.55
C ARG A 270 7.61 -5.20 -10.51
N PHE A 271 8.51 -5.32 -11.49
CA PHE A 271 9.68 -4.47 -11.67
C PHE A 271 9.64 -3.83 -13.06
N VAL A 272 9.44 -2.51 -13.13
CA VAL A 272 9.40 -1.80 -14.42
C VAL A 272 10.10 -0.46 -14.34
N GLY A 273 11.01 -0.22 -15.29
CA GLY A 273 11.64 1.08 -15.47
C GLY A 273 12.64 1.48 -14.38
N ASN A 274 12.98 0.60 -13.43
CA ASN A 274 14.02 0.88 -12.46
C ASN A 274 15.40 0.91 -13.14
N ASN A 275 16.31 1.69 -12.55
CA ASN A 275 17.63 1.89 -13.12
C ASN A 275 18.71 2.07 -12.05
N ALA A 276 19.84 1.41 -12.26
CA ALA A 276 21.08 1.64 -11.53
C ALA A 276 22.19 2.00 -12.53
N THR A 277 23.16 2.82 -12.12
CA THR A 277 24.26 3.20 -13.03
C THR A 277 25.27 2.07 -13.24
N SER A 278 25.45 1.22 -12.22
CA SER A 278 26.51 0.21 -12.16
C SER A 278 25.95 -1.21 -12.34
N LEU A 279 25.37 -1.81 -11.30
CA LEU A 279 24.96 -3.22 -11.33
C LEU A 279 23.52 -3.43 -10.83
N GLY A 280 22.83 -4.42 -11.39
CA GLY A 280 21.49 -4.82 -10.94
C GLY A 280 20.48 -3.68 -11.10
N LYS A 281 20.01 -3.42 -12.33
CA LYS A 281 19.05 -2.32 -12.58
C LYS A 281 17.76 -2.44 -11.78
N ASP A 282 17.36 -3.65 -11.42
CA ASP A 282 16.24 -3.90 -10.52
C ASP A 282 16.76 -4.37 -9.16
N ILE A 283 17.55 -5.46 -9.12
CA ILE A 283 18.01 -6.07 -7.86
C ILE A 283 19.53 -6.21 -7.85
N TYR A 284 20.13 -5.72 -6.77
CA TYR A 284 21.49 -6.01 -6.38
C TYR A 284 21.52 -6.83 -5.09
N SER A 285 22.34 -7.87 -5.04
CA SER A 285 22.53 -8.65 -3.82
C SER A 285 24.01 -8.87 -3.55
N HIS A 286 24.45 -8.44 -2.37
CA HIS A 286 25.79 -8.62 -1.86
C HIS A 286 25.90 -9.92 -1.05
N TYR A 287 26.98 -10.68 -1.23
CA TYR A 287 27.26 -11.95 -0.54
C TYR A 287 26.19 -13.06 -0.69
N GLY A 288 25.50 -13.11 -1.83
CA GLY A 288 24.58 -14.23 -2.13
C GLY A 288 23.26 -14.19 -1.35
N GLY A 289 22.86 -13.03 -0.82
CA GLY A 289 21.62 -12.89 -0.06
C GLY A 289 20.36 -13.25 -0.84
N LEU A 290 20.34 -13.07 -2.16
CA LEU A 290 19.19 -13.43 -2.98
C LEU A 290 18.99 -14.95 -3.08
N GLN A 291 17.95 -15.45 -2.40
CA GLN A 291 17.58 -16.87 -2.45
C GLN A 291 16.43 -17.14 -3.42
N ASN A 292 15.48 -16.21 -3.55
CA ASN A 292 14.30 -16.43 -4.37
C ASN A 292 13.74 -15.12 -4.92
N ALA A 293 13.78 -14.97 -6.24
CA ALA A 293 13.15 -13.94 -7.06
C ALA A 293 12.21 -14.56 -8.13
N THR A 294 11.67 -15.75 -7.88
CA THR A 294 10.73 -16.41 -8.79
C THR A 294 9.35 -15.75 -8.75
N LEU A 295 8.55 -16.02 -9.77
CA LEU A 295 7.18 -15.56 -9.91
C LEU A 295 7.06 -14.03 -9.82
N ASN A 296 8.03 -13.30 -10.36
CA ASN A 296 7.95 -11.85 -10.53
C ASN A 296 7.70 -11.48 -12.00
N TRP A 297 7.05 -10.33 -12.22
CA TRP A 297 6.89 -9.72 -13.53
C TRP A 297 7.98 -8.66 -13.76
N TRP A 298 8.83 -8.88 -14.77
CA TRP A 298 10.00 -8.03 -15.04
C TRP A 298 9.76 -6.95 -16.12
N GLY A 299 8.48 -6.68 -16.43
CA GLY A 299 8.10 -5.78 -17.52
C GLY A 299 8.31 -6.34 -18.93
N SER A 300 8.58 -7.64 -19.06
CA SER A 300 8.80 -8.34 -20.33
C SER A 300 8.53 -9.84 -20.21
N ASN A 301 7.90 -10.43 -21.24
CA ASN A 301 7.68 -11.88 -21.32
C ASN A 301 8.98 -12.67 -21.50
N SER A 302 10.07 -12.02 -21.94
CA SER A 302 11.38 -12.65 -22.13
C SER A 302 12.14 -12.86 -20.81
N GLY A 303 11.55 -12.51 -19.66
CA GLY A 303 12.18 -12.61 -18.35
C GLY A 303 13.04 -11.39 -17.99
N PRO A 304 13.77 -11.45 -16.87
CA PRO A 304 14.72 -10.40 -16.55
C PRO A 304 15.85 -10.39 -17.58
N ALA A 305 16.16 -9.22 -18.14
CA ALA A 305 17.39 -9.05 -18.92
C ALA A 305 18.62 -9.29 -18.02
N SER A 306 19.77 -9.64 -18.63
CA SER A 306 20.98 -10.04 -17.90
C SER A 306 21.54 -8.99 -16.95
N ASP A 307 21.17 -7.71 -17.12
CA ASP A 307 21.60 -6.59 -16.29
C ASP A 307 20.59 -6.19 -15.19
N ARG A 308 19.43 -6.87 -15.12
CA ARG A 308 18.38 -6.54 -14.14
C ARG A 308 18.69 -7.03 -12.74
N ILE A 309 19.25 -8.23 -12.64
CA ILE A 309 19.61 -8.85 -11.37
C ILE A 309 21.11 -9.07 -11.36
N TYR A 310 21.77 -8.63 -10.29
CA TYR A 310 23.18 -8.88 -10.06
C TYR A 310 23.38 -9.44 -8.64
N ILE A 311 24.17 -10.50 -8.53
CA ILE A 311 24.61 -11.06 -7.25
C ILE A 311 26.13 -11.00 -7.20
N GLU A 312 26.67 -10.30 -6.21
CA GLU A 312 28.11 -10.23 -6.00
C GLU A 312 28.65 -11.51 -5.36
N GLY A 313 29.83 -11.92 -5.80
CA GLY A 313 30.56 -13.05 -5.22
C GLY A 313 30.03 -14.44 -5.62
N THR A 314 28.94 -14.50 -6.40
CA THR A 314 28.38 -15.78 -6.88
C THR A 314 27.94 -15.69 -8.33
N THR A 315 27.79 -16.84 -8.99
CA THR A 315 27.17 -16.90 -10.31
C THR A 315 25.65 -16.96 -10.15
N MET A 316 24.93 -16.05 -10.79
CA MET A 316 23.47 -16.09 -10.88
C MET A 316 23.01 -17.46 -11.39
N GLN A 317 22.24 -18.17 -10.57
CA GLN A 317 21.59 -19.41 -10.96
C GLN A 317 20.19 -19.10 -11.50
N SER A 318 19.83 -19.69 -12.64
CA SER A 318 18.52 -19.47 -13.25
C SER A 318 17.37 -19.83 -12.31
N THR A 319 17.54 -20.83 -11.44
CA THR A 319 16.57 -21.26 -10.42
C THR A 319 16.19 -20.17 -9.41
N MET A 320 16.97 -19.10 -9.31
CA MET A 320 16.67 -17.99 -8.40
C MET A 320 15.56 -17.09 -8.95
N TYR A 321 15.40 -16.96 -10.27
CA TYR A 321 14.39 -16.07 -10.88
C TYR A 321 13.45 -16.79 -11.86
N ASN A 322 13.76 -18.03 -12.23
CA ASN A 322 12.94 -18.89 -13.08
C ASN A 322 12.17 -19.90 -12.18
N PRO A 323 10.85 -20.00 -12.32
CA PRO A 323 10.05 -19.33 -13.34
C PRO A 323 9.73 -17.88 -12.99
N TRP A 324 9.60 -17.03 -14.02
CA TRP A 324 9.07 -15.67 -13.91
C TRP A 324 7.64 -15.61 -14.44
N LEU A 325 6.86 -14.60 -14.05
CA LEU A 325 5.50 -14.41 -14.58
C LEU A 325 5.55 -13.84 -15.99
N VAL A 326 4.59 -14.23 -16.84
CA VAL A 326 4.43 -13.66 -18.18
C VAL A 326 3.07 -12.97 -18.31
N MET A 327 3.06 -11.84 -19.00
CA MET A 327 1.84 -11.15 -19.38
C MET A 327 1.13 -11.93 -20.49
N ASN A 328 -0.18 -12.05 -20.36
CA ASN A 328 -1.08 -12.64 -21.34
C ASN A 328 -2.22 -11.68 -21.64
N ILE A 329 -2.74 -11.73 -22.86
CA ILE A 329 -4.01 -11.13 -23.23
C ILE A 329 -4.95 -12.26 -23.62
N ASN A 330 -6.02 -12.44 -22.86
CA ASN A 330 -6.97 -13.51 -23.11
C ASN A 330 -7.77 -13.21 -24.38
N PRO A 331 -8.29 -14.26 -25.06
CA PRO A 331 -9.25 -14.08 -26.12
C PRO A 331 -10.39 -13.19 -25.64
N ALA A 332 -10.81 -12.30 -26.53
CA ALA A 332 -11.95 -11.43 -26.33
C ALA A 332 -13.20 -12.23 -25.95
N ASP A 333 -13.96 -11.74 -24.96
CA ASP A 333 -15.19 -12.40 -24.49
C ASP A 333 -16.39 -11.45 -24.60
N PRO A 334 -17.27 -11.63 -25.60
CA PRO A 334 -17.14 -12.57 -26.71
C PRO A 334 -16.13 -12.11 -27.77
N SER A 335 -15.57 -13.06 -28.55
CA SER A 335 -14.60 -12.77 -29.62
C SER A 335 -15.24 -12.29 -30.92
N THR A 336 -16.56 -12.38 -31.00
CA THR A 336 -17.39 -11.85 -32.08
C THR A 336 -18.56 -11.07 -31.48
N ILE A 337 -18.77 -9.85 -31.94
CA ILE A 337 -19.84 -8.94 -31.52
C ILE A 337 -20.53 -8.34 -32.74
N TYR A 338 -21.76 -7.87 -32.61
CA TYR A 338 -22.41 -7.00 -33.60
C TYR A 338 -22.11 -5.53 -33.32
N THR A 339 -22.26 -4.68 -34.34
CA THR A 339 -22.16 -3.22 -34.17
C THR A 339 -23.10 -2.76 -33.04
N GLY A 340 -22.57 -1.97 -32.09
CA GLY A 340 -23.27 -1.52 -30.89
C GLY A 340 -23.16 -2.45 -29.68
N GLN A 341 -22.59 -3.65 -29.83
CA GLN A 341 -22.33 -4.57 -28.71
C GLN A 341 -20.93 -4.38 -28.12
N THR A 342 -20.64 -5.12 -27.05
CA THR A 342 -19.40 -5.00 -26.28
C THR A 342 -18.68 -6.33 -26.12
N SER A 343 -17.36 -6.27 -26.01
CA SER A 343 -16.49 -7.41 -25.71
C SER A 343 -15.52 -7.04 -24.59
N LYS A 344 -15.31 -7.97 -23.64
CA LYS A 344 -14.35 -7.79 -22.55
C LYS A 344 -12.98 -8.29 -22.99
N ILE A 345 -11.98 -7.43 -22.85
CA ILE A 345 -10.57 -7.74 -23.08
C ILE A 345 -9.87 -7.80 -21.74
N THR A 346 -9.17 -8.90 -21.48
CA THR A 346 -8.53 -9.15 -20.19
C THR A 346 -7.05 -9.38 -20.39
N VAL A 347 -6.25 -8.67 -19.62
CA VAL A 347 -4.80 -8.85 -19.50
C VAL A 347 -4.51 -9.41 -18.11
N ASN A 348 -3.65 -10.43 -18.01
CA ASN A 348 -3.26 -11.03 -16.73
C ASN A 348 -1.77 -11.42 -16.74
N VAL A 349 -1.23 -11.71 -15.56
CA VAL A 349 0.13 -12.25 -15.37
C VAL A 349 0.12 -13.59 -14.61
N TYR A 350 -0.96 -14.36 -14.67
CA TYR A 350 -1.11 -15.57 -13.84
C TYR A 350 -0.28 -16.76 -14.30
N THR A 351 0.17 -16.78 -15.54
CA THR A 351 0.98 -17.87 -16.07
C THR A 351 2.46 -17.57 -15.92
N ASP A 352 3.25 -18.58 -15.60
CA ASP A 352 4.70 -18.45 -15.53
C ASP A 352 5.40 -18.80 -16.85
N SER A 353 6.72 -18.60 -16.89
CA SER A 353 7.56 -18.83 -18.08
C SER A 353 7.64 -20.29 -18.51
N ASN A 354 7.20 -21.23 -17.66
CA ASN A 354 7.11 -22.65 -17.97
C ASN A 354 5.68 -23.06 -18.40
N GLY A 355 4.74 -22.12 -18.46
CA GLY A 355 3.35 -22.35 -18.83
C GLY A 355 2.45 -22.83 -17.70
N VAL A 356 2.90 -22.75 -16.44
CA VAL A 356 2.10 -23.13 -15.27
C VAL A 356 1.18 -21.98 -14.87
N ASP A 357 -0.10 -22.28 -14.63
CA ASP A 357 -1.08 -21.32 -14.13
C ASP A 357 -1.01 -21.20 -12.59
N HIS A 358 -0.90 -19.97 -12.11
CA HIS A 358 -0.84 -19.60 -10.69
C HIS A 358 -2.05 -18.74 -10.27
N SER A 359 -3.14 -18.76 -11.04
CA SER A 359 -4.37 -18.00 -10.71
C SER A 359 -4.97 -18.33 -9.34
N ALA A 360 -4.70 -19.51 -8.79
CA ALA A 360 -5.08 -19.89 -7.42
C ALA A 360 -4.38 -19.03 -6.34
N ASP A 361 -3.22 -18.46 -6.64
CA ASP A 361 -2.43 -17.61 -5.75
C ASP A 361 -2.72 -16.11 -5.94
N ALA A 362 -3.76 -15.73 -6.69
CA ALA A 362 -4.03 -14.34 -7.08
C ALA A 362 -3.97 -13.32 -5.92
N ALA A 363 -4.32 -13.70 -4.70
CA ALA A 363 -4.24 -12.84 -3.52
C ALA A 363 -2.81 -12.35 -3.17
N GLN A 364 -1.77 -13.02 -3.68
CA GLN A 364 -0.36 -12.63 -3.50
C GLN A 364 0.14 -11.70 -4.61
N PHE A 365 -0.61 -11.58 -5.71
CA PHE A 365 -0.17 -10.82 -6.88
C PHE A 365 -0.25 -9.33 -6.63
N PHE A 366 0.72 -8.62 -7.19
CA PHE A 366 0.76 -7.17 -7.13
C PHE A 366 -0.52 -6.53 -7.66
N SER A 367 -0.85 -5.40 -7.03
CA SER A 367 -1.83 -4.43 -7.51
C SER A 367 -1.13 -3.08 -7.75
N GLY A 368 -1.84 -2.11 -8.32
CA GLY A 368 -1.34 -0.75 -8.46
C GLY A 368 -1.17 -0.31 -9.92
N PRO A 369 0.04 -0.01 -10.41
CA PRO A 369 0.27 0.69 -11.68
C PRO A 369 -0.40 0.05 -12.89
N GLU A 370 -0.37 0.78 -14.00
CA GLU A 370 -1.47 0.70 -14.95
C GLU A 370 -1.13 -0.05 -16.24
N VAL A 371 -2.11 -0.77 -16.77
CA VAL A 371 -2.12 -1.33 -18.13
C VAL A 371 -2.85 -0.36 -19.05
N THR A 372 -2.20 0.02 -20.15
CA THR A 372 -2.84 0.83 -21.19
C THR A 372 -3.43 -0.05 -22.26
N PHE A 373 -4.75 -0.02 -22.41
CA PHE A 373 -5.47 -0.66 -23.51
C PHE A 373 -5.70 0.31 -24.65
N LYS A 374 -5.48 -0.10 -25.90
CA LYS A 374 -5.78 0.68 -27.12
C LYS A 374 -6.47 -0.17 -28.16
N THR A 375 -7.21 0.45 -29.09
CA THR A 375 -7.79 -0.27 -30.22
C THR A 375 -7.73 0.54 -31.52
N ASP A 376 -7.66 -0.17 -32.65
CA ASP A 376 -7.68 0.39 -34.00
C ASP A 376 -9.10 0.59 -34.54
N LEU A 377 -10.07 -0.22 -34.12
CA LEU A 377 -11.46 -0.21 -34.56
C LEU A 377 -12.43 -0.37 -33.38
N GLY A 378 -13.50 0.41 -33.40
CA GLY A 378 -14.42 0.48 -32.27
C GLY A 378 -13.81 1.33 -31.16
N ASN A 379 -14.16 1.01 -29.92
CA ASN A 379 -13.89 1.90 -28.81
C ASN A 379 -13.62 1.16 -27.50
N VAL A 380 -12.39 1.28 -27.00
CA VAL A 380 -12.05 1.02 -25.60
C VAL A 380 -11.89 2.36 -24.88
N GLY A 381 -12.89 2.76 -24.08
CA GLY A 381 -12.98 4.10 -23.49
C GLY A 381 -13.31 5.17 -24.54
N SER A 382 -12.30 5.64 -25.26
CA SER A 382 -12.41 6.23 -26.61
C SER A 382 -11.09 6.08 -27.36
N LYS A 383 -10.69 4.80 -27.49
CA LYS A 383 -9.49 4.24 -28.15
C LYS A 383 -8.19 4.18 -27.35
N SER A 384 -8.18 4.73 -26.13
CA SER A 384 -7.19 4.37 -25.13
C SER A 384 -7.80 4.49 -23.74
N VAL A 385 -7.51 3.54 -22.86
CA VAL A 385 -7.81 3.63 -21.42
C VAL A 385 -6.68 3.01 -20.64
N THR A 386 -6.40 3.56 -19.48
CA THR A 386 -5.34 3.08 -18.59
C THR A 386 -6.01 2.61 -17.31
N VAL A 387 -5.75 1.36 -16.92
CA VAL A 387 -6.45 0.67 -15.82
C VAL A 387 -5.42 0.07 -14.88
N PRO A 388 -5.54 0.25 -13.56
CA PRO A 388 -4.62 -0.34 -12.61
C PRO A 388 -4.65 -1.87 -12.66
N TRP A 389 -3.51 -2.50 -12.38
CA TRP A 389 -3.49 -3.91 -12.02
C TRP A 389 -4.25 -4.12 -10.70
N SER A 390 -5.08 -5.15 -10.67
CA SER A 390 -5.74 -5.65 -9.47
C SER A 390 -5.45 -7.14 -9.35
N LEU A 391 -4.61 -7.51 -8.39
CA LEU A 391 -4.21 -8.89 -8.13
C LEU A 391 -3.72 -9.60 -9.41
N GLY A 392 -2.82 -8.95 -10.17
CA GLY A 392 -2.29 -9.49 -11.43
C GLY A 392 -3.28 -9.52 -12.61
N LEU A 393 -4.43 -8.84 -12.51
CA LEU A 393 -5.46 -8.74 -13.56
C LEU A 393 -5.76 -7.28 -13.93
N ALA A 394 -5.95 -7.01 -15.21
CA ALA A 394 -6.53 -5.77 -15.70
C ALA A 394 -7.51 -6.08 -16.84
N PHE A 395 -8.59 -5.31 -16.98
CA PHE A 395 -9.52 -5.51 -18.10
C PHE A 395 -10.05 -4.18 -18.62
N ALA A 396 -10.46 -4.20 -19.89
CA ALA A 396 -11.16 -3.11 -20.52
C ALA A 396 -12.33 -3.63 -21.36
N ILE A 397 -13.28 -2.75 -21.66
CA ILE A 397 -14.45 -3.07 -22.49
C ILE A 397 -14.28 -2.42 -23.86
N LEU A 398 -14.23 -3.25 -24.90
CA LEU A 398 -14.38 -2.82 -26.29
C LEU A 398 -15.86 -2.65 -26.62
N ARG A 399 -16.22 -1.54 -27.27
CA ARG A 399 -17.52 -1.26 -27.87
C ARG A 399 -17.37 -1.26 -29.38
N GLY A 400 -18.18 -2.04 -30.09
CA GLY A 400 -18.15 -2.11 -31.56
C GLY A 400 -18.96 -0.99 -32.21
N ASP A 401 -18.63 0.27 -31.96
CA ASP A 401 -19.44 1.44 -32.35
C ASP A 401 -19.00 2.11 -33.67
N GLU A 402 -17.94 1.64 -34.32
CA GLU A 402 -17.39 2.23 -35.56
C GLU A 402 -17.71 1.44 -36.84
N GLY A 403 -18.63 0.48 -36.76
CA GLY A 403 -19.03 -0.37 -37.88
C GLY A 403 -18.30 -1.72 -37.91
N PRO A 404 -18.58 -2.54 -38.94
CA PRO A 404 -18.05 -3.90 -39.03
C PRO A 404 -16.57 -3.93 -39.42
N GLY A 405 -15.85 -4.94 -38.92
CA GLY A 405 -14.44 -5.17 -39.21
C GLY A 405 -13.75 -6.01 -38.14
N MET A 406 -12.44 -6.17 -38.25
CA MET A 406 -11.62 -6.80 -37.23
C MET A 406 -11.00 -5.72 -36.35
N ALA A 407 -11.38 -5.67 -35.07
CA ALA A 407 -10.76 -4.80 -34.09
C ALA A 407 -9.58 -5.50 -33.43
N THR A 408 -8.41 -4.88 -33.48
CA THR A 408 -7.24 -5.24 -32.68
C THR A 408 -7.28 -4.41 -31.40
N VAL A 409 -7.31 -5.08 -30.24
CA VAL A 409 -7.13 -4.44 -28.94
C VAL A 409 -5.77 -4.81 -28.39
N THR A 410 -4.94 -3.81 -28.11
CA THR A 410 -3.64 -4.00 -27.46
C THR A 410 -3.75 -3.76 -25.97
N GLY A 411 -3.01 -4.51 -25.15
CA GLY A 411 -2.74 -4.20 -23.75
C GLY A 411 -1.24 -4.01 -23.54
N THR A 412 -0.85 -2.90 -22.93
CA THR A 412 0.55 -2.51 -22.74
C THR A 412 0.88 -2.28 -21.26
N ASP A 413 1.94 -2.92 -20.78
CA ASP A 413 2.56 -2.65 -19.48
C ASP A 413 4.06 -2.39 -19.66
N GLY A 414 4.51 -1.18 -19.34
CA GLY A 414 5.87 -0.74 -19.64
C GLY A 414 6.18 -0.85 -21.14
N ASN A 415 7.14 -1.71 -21.48
CA ASN A 415 7.54 -1.96 -22.87
C ASN A 415 6.90 -3.24 -23.46
N GLN A 416 6.18 -4.03 -22.66
CA GLN A 416 5.48 -5.21 -23.15
C GLN A 416 4.13 -4.80 -23.73
N THR A 417 3.85 -5.20 -24.97
CA THR A 417 2.54 -5.05 -25.60
C THR A 417 2.08 -6.39 -26.15
N LEU A 418 0.81 -6.73 -25.93
CA LEU A 418 0.14 -7.89 -26.52
C LEU A 418 -1.15 -7.44 -27.18
N SER A 419 -1.69 -8.23 -28.11
CA SER A 419 -2.93 -7.92 -28.80
C SER A 419 -3.90 -9.10 -28.88
N ALA A 420 -5.19 -8.78 -28.90
CA ALA A 420 -6.28 -9.71 -29.17
C ALA A 420 -7.20 -9.13 -30.25
N GLY A 421 -7.74 -10.00 -31.10
CA GLY A 421 -8.70 -9.63 -32.15
C GLY A 421 -10.15 -9.81 -31.70
N VAL A 422 -11.03 -8.90 -32.12
CA VAL A 422 -12.49 -9.00 -31.99
C VAL A 422 -13.14 -8.79 -33.34
N THR A 423 -13.94 -9.75 -33.78
CA THR A 423 -14.71 -9.58 -35.01
C THR A 423 -15.97 -8.78 -34.71
N ILE A 424 -16.13 -7.63 -35.37
CA ILE A 424 -17.34 -6.80 -35.31
C ILE A 424 -18.15 -7.06 -36.58
N LEU A 425 -19.34 -7.61 -36.43
CA LEU A 425 -20.29 -7.87 -37.50
C LEU A 425 -21.24 -6.69 -37.66
N GLN A 426 -21.76 -6.49 -38.87
CA GLN A 426 -22.80 -5.52 -39.13
C GLN A 426 -24.03 -5.85 -38.28
N ALA A 427 -24.57 -4.88 -37.54
CA ALA A 427 -25.80 -5.10 -36.78
C ALA A 427 -26.90 -5.66 -37.69
N PRO A 428 -27.68 -6.67 -37.25
CA PRO A 428 -28.76 -7.21 -38.05
C PRO A 428 -29.68 -6.08 -38.49
N THR A 429 -29.89 -5.93 -39.80
CA THR A 429 -30.95 -5.06 -40.29
C THR A 429 -32.26 -5.66 -39.81
N VAL A 430 -32.98 -4.95 -38.95
CA VAL A 430 -34.40 -5.24 -38.76
C VAL A 430 -35.03 -4.86 -40.10
N GLU A 431 -35.22 -5.85 -40.99
CA GLU A 431 -36.20 -5.68 -42.04
C GLU A 431 -37.51 -5.38 -41.30
N ALA A 432 -37.95 -4.12 -41.39
CA ALA A 432 -39.33 -3.82 -41.12
C ALA A 432 -40.10 -4.73 -42.08
N ALA A 433 -40.65 -5.83 -41.57
CA ALA A 433 -41.60 -6.64 -42.31
C ALA A 433 -42.55 -5.63 -42.94
N ALA A 434 -42.63 -5.63 -44.27
CA ALA A 434 -43.49 -4.73 -44.99
C ALA A 434 -44.90 -4.89 -44.40
N SER A 435 -45.27 -3.93 -43.56
CA SER A 435 -46.60 -3.85 -42.97
C SER A 435 -47.52 -3.63 -44.15
N THR A 436 -48.18 -4.70 -44.58
CA THR A 436 -49.41 -4.59 -45.34
C THR A 436 -50.43 -4.04 -44.36
N THR A 437 -50.52 -2.71 -44.32
CA THR A 437 -51.52 -1.99 -43.55
C THR A 437 -52.90 -2.38 -44.06
N THR A 438 -53.53 -3.35 -43.42
CA THR A 438 -54.94 -3.21 -43.05
C THR A 438 -54.94 -2.80 -41.58
N ALA A 439 -55.50 -1.62 -41.35
CA ALA A 439 -55.55 -0.99 -40.05
C ALA A 439 -56.42 -1.83 -39.11
N GLU A 440 -55.86 -2.25 -37.98
CA GLU A 440 -56.58 -2.34 -36.70
C GLU A 440 -55.59 -2.60 -35.55
N GLY A 441 -55.71 -1.81 -34.48
CA GLY A 441 -55.10 -2.11 -33.18
C GLY A 441 -53.85 -1.29 -32.82
N THR A 442 -54.06 -0.11 -32.26
CA THR A 442 -53.06 0.63 -31.47
C THR A 442 -52.59 -0.23 -30.28
N ILE A 443 -51.28 -0.49 -30.16
CA ILE A 443 -50.66 -0.96 -28.91
C ILE A 443 -49.59 0.05 -28.51
N GLY A 444 -49.69 0.56 -27.28
CA GLY A 444 -48.91 1.69 -26.77
C GLY A 444 -47.40 1.41 -26.65
N MET A 445 -46.61 2.49 -26.74
CA MET A 445 -45.17 2.50 -26.46
C MET A 445 -44.85 1.78 -25.13
N GLN A 446 -44.06 0.71 -25.18
CA GLN A 446 -43.33 0.27 -24.00
C GLN A 446 -42.23 1.29 -23.71
N LYS A 447 -42.30 1.92 -22.54
CA LYS A 447 -41.20 2.73 -21.99
C LYS A 447 -39.97 1.83 -21.83
N THR A 448 -38.97 1.98 -22.69
CA THR A 448 -37.61 1.48 -22.41
C THR A 448 -36.88 2.49 -21.52
N GLY A 449 -37.37 2.62 -20.28
CA GLY A 449 -36.57 3.15 -19.19
C GLY A 449 -35.84 1.98 -18.56
N MET A 450 -34.52 1.89 -18.78
CA MET A 450 -33.69 0.99 -17.98
C MET A 450 -33.80 1.43 -16.51
N PRO A 451 -34.09 0.55 -15.55
CA PRO A 451 -34.16 0.95 -14.15
C PRO A 451 -32.76 1.42 -13.70
N ILE A 452 -32.70 2.67 -13.24
CA ILE A 452 -31.51 3.35 -12.70
C ILE A 452 -30.85 2.56 -11.54
N VAL A 453 -31.54 1.54 -11.02
CA VAL A 453 -31.06 0.64 -9.95
C VAL A 453 -29.79 -0.14 -10.36
N GLY A 454 -29.62 -0.50 -11.64
CA GLY A 454 -28.43 -1.22 -12.11
C GLY A 454 -27.17 -0.36 -12.18
N LEU A 455 -27.31 0.95 -12.38
CA LEU A 455 -26.18 1.90 -12.40
C LEU A 455 -25.75 2.31 -10.98
N VAL A 456 -26.68 2.28 -10.02
CA VAL A 456 -26.42 2.66 -8.63
C VAL A 456 -25.62 1.59 -7.87
N LEU A 457 -25.75 0.30 -8.24
CA LEU A 457 -24.96 -0.77 -7.62
C LEU A 457 -23.50 -0.81 -8.12
N ALA A 458 -23.22 -0.40 -9.35
CA ALA A 458 -21.85 -0.30 -9.86
C ALA A 458 -21.09 0.92 -9.29
N ILE A 459 -21.80 2.03 -9.00
CA ILE A 459 -21.21 3.22 -8.38
C ILE A 459 -21.05 3.04 -6.85
N LEU A 460 -21.91 2.25 -6.18
CA LEU A 460 -21.75 1.94 -4.76
C LEU A 460 -20.64 0.92 -4.46
N ALA A 461 -20.23 0.09 -5.42
CA ALA A 461 -19.06 -0.78 -5.26
C ALA A 461 -17.72 -0.03 -5.36
N VAL A 462 -17.71 1.18 -5.95
CA VAL A 462 -16.51 2.03 -6.09
C VAL A 462 -16.43 3.11 -5.00
N LEU A 463 -17.53 3.39 -4.27
CA LEU A 463 -17.57 4.34 -3.15
C LEU A 463 -17.84 3.70 -1.77
N GLY A 464 -18.00 2.37 -1.70
CA GLY A 464 -18.34 1.62 -0.48
C GLY A 464 -17.20 1.36 0.52
N GLY A 465 -16.11 2.12 0.45
CA GLY A 465 -15.03 2.10 1.46
C GLY A 465 -15.22 3.10 2.60
N ALA A 466 -16.24 3.96 2.55
CA ALA A 466 -16.56 4.90 3.60
C ALA A 466 -18.04 4.79 3.99
N LEU A 467 -18.30 4.70 5.31
CA LEU A 467 -19.59 4.65 6.02
C LEU A 467 -20.01 3.26 6.52
N ALA A 468 -19.50 2.88 7.70
CA ALA A 468 -20.23 2.01 8.62
C ALA A 468 -21.10 2.86 9.57
N PRO A 469 -22.40 2.54 9.77
CA PRO A 469 -23.25 3.26 10.69
C PRO A 469 -23.07 2.82 12.15
N ARG A 470 -23.07 3.82 13.04
CA ARG A 470 -23.23 3.73 14.50
C ARG A 470 -24.36 2.76 14.89
N ARG A 471 -24.07 1.84 15.82
CA ARG A 471 -25.12 1.25 16.68
C ARG A 471 -25.29 2.14 17.91
N LYS A 472 -26.56 2.31 18.29
CA LYS A 472 -27.03 3.05 19.47
C LYS A 472 -26.48 2.49 20.77
#